data_AF-A0A3M2EB10-F1
#
_entry.id   AF-A0A3M2EB10-F1
#
_cell.length_a   1.000
_cell.length_b   1.000
_cell.length_c   1.000
_cell.angle_alpha   90.00
_cell.angle_beta   90.00
_cell.angle_gamma   90.00
#
_symmetry.space_group_name_H-M   'P 1'
#
loop_
_entity.id
_entity.type
_entity.pdbx_description
1 polymer ?
#
loop_
_entity_poly.entity_id
_entity_poly.type
_entity_poly.pdbx_seq_one_letter_code
_entity_poly.pdbx_strand_id
1 'polypeptide(L)'
;MSIDHCAQLVARADPDRFLSAMSAPPGARARLLPLYAALAEIARAPWVSQDPTIGLMRLQFWDDALAALCAGQPPPPHPVLRALAPVIAGAALPAADFAALIAARRRDRDPEPPADDAALDAYLHGTAVVPMRLAARALGAAADAAAEGLGHAMGAANLMRALPELARRGVLPLPGTAPADRAALAEGRTTP
;
A
#
# COMPACT_ATOMS: atom_id res chain seq x y z
N MET A 1 -1.86 -2.22 23.54
CA MET A 1 -2.11 -1.05 22.68
C MET A 1 -3.12 -1.50 21.64
N SER A 2 -4.31 -0.87 21.61
CA SER A 2 -5.52 -1.54 21.13
C SER A 2 -5.75 -1.41 19.63
N ILE A 3 -6.55 -2.34 19.12
CA ILE A 3 -7.16 -2.32 17.78
C ILE A 3 -7.82 -0.97 17.49
N ASP A 4 -8.30 -0.23 18.50
CA ASP A 4 -8.92 1.08 18.35
C ASP A 4 -7.97 2.12 17.75
N HIS A 5 -6.67 2.06 18.10
CA HIS A 5 -5.69 2.96 17.49
C HIS A 5 -5.57 2.69 15.99
N CYS A 6 -5.52 1.42 15.59
CA CYS A 6 -5.50 1.03 14.18
C CYS A 6 -6.81 1.45 13.49
N ALA A 7 -7.96 1.26 14.15
CA ALA A 7 -9.27 1.68 13.64
C ALA A 7 -9.33 3.18 13.34
N GLN A 8 -8.89 4.01 14.28
CA GLN A 8 -8.86 5.47 14.12
C GLN A 8 -7.90 5.92 13.02
N LEU A 9 -6.74 5.25 12.90
CA LEU A 9 -5.78 5.52 11.83
C LEU A 9 -6.40 5.20 10.47
N VAL A 10 -6.96 4.00 10.30
CA VAL A 10 -7.57 3.57 9.03
C VAL A 10 -8.77 4.46 8.68
N ALA A 11 -9.63 4.81 9.64
CA ALA A 11 -10.77 5.69 9.41
C ALA A 11 -10.38 7.06 8.83
N ARG A 12 -9.20 7.58 9.17
CA ARG A 12 -8.69 8.85 8.66
C ARG A 12 -7.92 8.71 7.35
N ALA A 13 -7.13 7.65 7.23
CA ALA A 13 -6.22 7.47 6.10
C ALA A 13 -6.88 6.77 4.91
N ASP A 14 -7.84 5.89 5.15
CA ASP A 14 -8.51 5.07 4.14
C ASP A 14 -9.96 4.73 4.58
N PRO A 15 -10.91 5.65 4.37
CA PRO A 15 -12.31 5.47 4.77
C PRO A 15 -12.97 4.24 4.11
N ASP A 16 -12.62 3.92 2.87
CA ASP A 16 -13.19 2.79 2.14
C ASP A 16 -12.75 1.46 2.78
N ARG A 17 -11.46 1.31 3.10
CA ARG A 17 -10.97 0.13 3.82
C ARG A 17 -11.51 0.07 5.26
N PHE A 18 -11.70 1.21 5.91
CA PHE A 18 -12.35 1.25 7.22
C PHE A 18 -13.78 0.71 7.16
N LEU A 19 -14.60 1.22 6.24
CA LEU A 19 -15.98 0.75 6.05
C LEU A 19 -16.03 -0.72 5.66
N SER A 20 -15.12 -1.17 4.79
CA SER A 20 -14.96 -2.59 4.45
C SER A 20 -14.68 -3.43 5.69
N ALA A 21 -13.72 -3.06 6.53
CA ALA A 21 -13.43 -3.79 7.76
C ALA A 21 -14.63 -3.79 8.73
N MET A 22 -15.32 -2.65 8.88
CA MET A 22 -16.49 -2.54 9.75
C MET A 22 -17.68 -3.38 9.29
N SER A 23 -17.77 -3.69 7.99
CA SER A 23 -18.77 -4.62 7.44
C SER A 23 -18.51 -6.10 7.82
N ALA A 24 -17.29 -6.45 8.23
CA ALA A 24 -16.92 -7.81 8.59
C ALA A 24 -17.25 -8.14 10.07
N PRO A 25 -17.31 -9.43 10.47
CA PRO A 25 -17.48 -9.82 11.88
C PRO A 25 -16.33 -9.34 12.78
N PRO A 26 -16.52 -9.22 14.12
CA PRO A 26 -15.50 -8.71 15.03
C PRO A 26 -14.14 -9.44 14.95
N GLY A 27 -14.14 -10.76 14.79
CA GLY A 27 -12.91 -11.54 14.64
C GLY A 27 -12.12 -11.19 13.36
N ALA A 28 -12.82 -10.84 12.28
CA ALA A 28 -12.19 -10.38 11.03
C ALA A 28 -11.65 -8.95 11.17
N ARG A 29 -12.39 -8.06 11.84
CA ARG A 29 -11.95 -6.67 12.14
C ARG A 29 -10.61 -6.65 12.88
N ALA A 30 -10.45 -7.54 13.87
CA ALA A 30 -9.23 -7.66 14.66
C ALA A 30 -7.99 -8.03 13.83
N ARG A 31 -8.17 -8.63 12.64
CA ARG A 31 -7.10 -8.98 11.71
C ARG A 31 -6.90 -7.93 10.63
N LEU A 32 -8.00 -7.39 10.09
CA LEU A 32 -7.98 -6.41 9.01
C LEU A 32 -7.48 -5.04 9.47
N LEU A 33 -7.89 -4.55 10.64
CA LEU A 33 -7.56 -3.18 11.06
C LEU A 33 -6.05 -2.98 11.29
N PRO A 34 -5.30 -3.87 11.98
CA PRO A 34 -3.85 -3.74 12.08
C PRO A 34 -3.14 -3.82 10.73
N LEU A 35 -3.59 -4.73 9.85
CA LEU A 35 -3.05 -4.87 8.50
C LEU A 35 -3.27 -3.59 7.68
N TYR A 36 -4.51 -3.10 7.62
CA TYR A 36 -4.87 -1.88 6.90
C TYR A 36 -4.16 -0.65 7.46
N ALA A 37 -3.94 -0.58 8.78
CA ALA A 37 -3.17 0.50 9.38
C ALA A 37 -1.72 0.49 8.89
N ALA A 38 -1.06 -0.68 8.84
CA ALA A 38 0.29 -0.80 8.30
C ALA A 38 0.35 -0.43 6.82
N LEU A 39 -0.59 -0.93 6.02
CA LEU A 39 -0.68 -0.61 4.59
C LEU A 39 -0.87 0.90 4.35
N ALA A 40 -1.68 1.57 5.16
CA ALA A 40 -1.87 3.01 5.09
C ALA A 40 -0.60 3.81 5.44
N GLU A 41 0.13 3.39 6.48
CA GLU A 41 1.40 4.03 6.84
C GLU A 41 2.50 3.80 5.80
N ILE A 42 2.58 2.60 5.22
CA ILE A 42 3.50 2.28 4.12
C ILE A 42 3.17 3.09 2.88
N ALA A 43 1.88 3.21 2.50
CA ALA A 43 1.46 4.03 1.36
C ALA A 43 1.73 5.52 1.57
N ARG A 44 1.68 6.00 2.81
CA ARG A 44 1.98 7.40 3.16
C ARG A 44 3.48 7.68 3.29
N ALA A 45 4.29 6.66 3.59
CA ALA A 45 5.72 6.78 3.89
C ALA A 45 6.52 7.59 2.84
N PRO A 46 6.33 7.42 1.52
CA PRO A 46 7.00 8.25 0.53
C PRO A 46 6.78 9.75 0.79
N TRP A 47 5.56 10.14 1.15
CA TRP A 47 5.05 11.50 1.10
C TRP A 47 5.15 12.28 2.43
N VAL A 48 5.78 11.71 3.46
CA VAL A 48 5.81 12.32 4.79
C VAL A 48 6.71 13.55 4.92
N SER A 49 7.56 13.80 3.93
CA SER A 49 8.49 14.92 3.85
C SER A 49 8.64 15.39 2.41
N GLN A 50 9.16 16.60 2.19
CA GLN A 50 9.56 17.04 0.85
C GLN A 50 10.88 16.39 0.40
N ASP A 51 11.77 16.05 1.35
CA ASP A 51 12.99 15.31 1.07
C ASP A 51 12.67 13.83 0.76
N PRO A 52 12.92 13.34 -0.48
CA PRO A 52 12.67 11.96 -0.86
C PRO A 52 13.43 10.95 0.02
N THR A 53 14.62 11.30 0.50
CA THR A 53 15.47 10.45 1.34
C THR A 53 14.75 10.07 2.63
N ILE A 54 14.06 11.02 3.26
CA ILE A 54 13.29 10.78 4.49
C ILE A 54 12.16 9.76 4.24
N GLY A 55 11.50 9.85 3.09
CA GLY A 55 10.46 8.88 2.69
C GLY A 55 11.03 7.49 2.46
N LEU A 56 12.18 7.39 1.78
CA LEU A 56 12.87 6.12 1.54
C LEU A 56 13.38 5.48 2.83
N MET A 57 13.90 6.26 3.78
CA MET A 57 14.28 5.77 5.11
C MET A 57 13.07 5.21 5.87
N ARG A 58 11.90 5.83 5.75
CA ARG A 58 10.66 5.32 6.35
C ARG A 58 10.20 4.02 5.72
N LEU A 59 10.30 3.88 4.40
CA LEU A 59 10.03 2.61 3.73
C LEU A 59 11.03 1.53 4.14
N GLN A 60 12.31 1.87 4.27
CA GLN A 60 13.32 0.92 4.76
C GLN A 60 13.01 0.43 6.18
N PHE A 61 12.62 1.34 7.08
CA PHE A 61 12.16 0.97 8.42
C PHE A 61 11.02 -0.07 8.38
N TRP A 62 10.03 0.13 7.51
CA TRP A 62 8.93 -0.83 7.35
C TRP A 62 9.40 -2.18 6.80
N ASP A 63 10.33 -2.17 5.85
CA ASP A 63 10.90 -3.36 5.22
C ASP A 63 11.61 -4.22 6.26
N ASP A 64 12.54 -3.61 7.00
CA ASP A 64 13.32 -4.27 8.04
C ASP A 64 12.41 -4.80 9.17
N ALA A 65 11.44 -3.99 9.59
CA ALA A 65 10.54 -4.35 10.68
C ALA A 65 9.59 -5.49 10.32
N LEU A 66 9.04 -5.50 9.10
CA LEU A 66 8.15 -6.56 8.63
C LEU A 66 8.93 -7.84 8.33
N ALA A 67 10.14 -7.74 7.77
CA ALA A 67 11.02 -8.89 7.59
C ALA A 67 11.36 -9.56 8.93
N ALA A 68 11.77 -8.77 9.93
CA ALA A 68 12.03 -9.26 11.28
C ALA A 68 10.79 -9.93 11.89
N LEU A 69 9.63 -9.29 11.76
CA LEU A 69 8.38 -9.79 12.32
C LEU A 69 7.91 -11.10 11.66
N CYS A 70 8.06 -11.22 10.33
CA CYS A 70 7.79 -12.46 9.60
C CYS A 70 8.79 -13.57 9.96
N ALA A 71 10.01 -13.22 10.37
CA ALA A 71 11.00 -14.16 10.90
C ALA A 71 10.76 -14.52 12.38
N GLY A 72 9.65 -14.07 12.99
CA GLY A 72 9.30 -14.36 14.38
C GLY A 72 10.06 -13.53 15.42
N GLN A 73 10.77 -12.47 15.00
CA GLN A 73 11.44 -11.55 15.91
C GLN A 73 10.43 -10.59 16.57
N PRO A 74 10.73 -10.07 17.78
CA PRO A 74 9.85 -9.12 18.44
C PRO A 74 9.71 -7.84 17.60
N PRO A 75 8.49 -7.25 17.53
CA PRO A 75 8.31 -6.01 16.78
C PRO A 75 9.08 -4.85 17.45
N PRO A 76 9.64 -3.91 16.67
CA PRO A 76 10.16 -2.66 17.23
C PRO A 76 9.03 -1.88 17.94
N PRO A 77 9.35 -0.88 18.77
CA PRO A 77 8.36 -0.12 19.53
C PRO A 77 7.51 0.78 18.62
N HIS A 78 6.54 0.17 17.95
CA HIS A 78 5.60 0.82 17.03
C HIS A 78 4.18 0.30 17.29
N PRO A 79 3.17 1.17 17.44
CA PRO A 79 1.79 0.79 17.75
C PRO A 79 1.22 -0.26 16.80
N VAL A 80 1.34 0.03 15.50
CA VAL A 80 0.77 -0.78 14.44
C VAL A 80 1.48 -2.13 14.32
N LEU A 81 2.81 -2.17 14.34
CA LEU A 81 3.56 -3.44 14.28
C LEU A 81 3.23 -4.36 15.47
N ARG A 82 3.04 -3.80 16.67
CA ARG A 82 2.60 -4.57 17.84
C ARG A 82 1.22 -5.22 17.63
N ALA A 83 0.29 -4.50 17.02
CA ALA A 83 -1.05 -5.02 16.72
C ALA A 83 -1.04 -6.00 15.53
N LEU A 84 -0.11 -5.81 14.58
CA LEU A 84 0.02 -6.63 13.38
C LEU A 84 0.74 -7.96 13.64
N ALA A 85 1.67 -8.00 14.61
CA ALA A 85 2.43 -9.19 15.00
C ALA A 85 1.59 -10.48 15.12
N PRO A 86 0.51 -10.53 15.93
CA PRO A 86 -0.31 -11.74 16.03
C PRO A 86 -1.04 -12.10 14.73
N VAL A 87 -1.32 -11.12 13.85
CA VAL A 87 -1.97 -11.37 12.55
C VAL A 87 -0.99 -12.03 11.58
N ILE A 88 0.25 -11.54 11.49
CA ILE A 88 1.31 -12.13 10.67
C ILE A 88 1.57 -13.57 11.12
N ALA A 89 1.77 -13.78 12.42
CA ALA A 89 2.03 -15.12 12.96
C ALA A 89 0.85 -16.08 12.75
N GLY A 90 -0.37 -15.62 13.03
CA GLY A 90 -1.56 -16.47 12.95
C GLY A 90 -1.99 -16.85 11.53
N ALA A 91 -1.68 -16.03 10.54
CA ALA A 91 -2.03 -16.26 9.13
C ALA A 91 -0.82 -16.61 8.24
N ALA A 92 0.38 -16.73 8.83
CA ALA A 92 1.64 -16.96 8.11
C ALA A 92 1.81 -16.00 6.91
N LEU A 93 1.56 -14.70 7.11
CA LEU A 93 1.66 -13.71 6.05
C LEU A 93 3.11 -13.65 5.52
N PRO A 94 3.32 -13.74 4.19
CA PRO A 94 4.66 -13.90 3.65
C PRO A 94 5.41 -12.57 3.61
N ALA A 95 6.68 -12.58 4.05
CA ALA A 95 7.57 -11.42 3.96
C ALA A 95 7.71 -10.89 2.52
N ALA A 96 7.69 -11.79 1.53
CA ALA A 96 7.80 -11.44 0.12
C ALA A 96 6.68 -10.52 -0.37
N ASP A 97 5.45 -10.69 0.13
CA ASP A 97 4.33 -9.80 -0.22
C ASP A 97 4.58 -8.40 0.35
N PHE A 98 5.00 -8.27 1.61
CA PHE A 98 5.35 -6.96 2.18
C PHE A 98 6.51 -6.28 1.43
N ALA A 99 7.55 -7.04 1.09
CA ALA A 99 8.69 -6.54 0.31
C ALA A 99 8.25 -6.05 -1.09
N ALA A 100 7.37 -6.79 -1.78
CA ALA A 100 6.84 -6.40 -3.08
C ALA A 100 6.03 -5.09 -3.00
N LEU A 101 5.18 -4.95 -1.98
CA LEU A 101 4.46 -3.70 -1.72
C LEU A 101 5.42 -2.53 -1.49
N ILE A 102 6.43 -2.72 -0.64
CA ILE A 102 7.39 -1.67 -0.29
C ILE A 102 8.22 -1.28 -1.51
N ALA A 103 8.69 -2.24 -2.30
CA ALA A 103 9.41 -2.00 -3.55
C ALA A 103 8.57 -1.15 -4.52
N ALA A 104 7.28 -1.48 -4.68
CA ALA A 104 6.38 -0.67 -5.49
C ALA A 104 6.20 0.75 -4.92
N ARG A 105 6.11 0.92 -3.60
CA ARG A 105 6.04 2.25 -2.96
C ARG A 105 7.31 3.07 -3.06
N ARG A 106 8.49 2.47 -3.27
CA ARG A 106 9.72 3.23 -3.57
C ARG A 106 9.60 3.98 -4.91
N ARG A 107 8.84 3.45 -5.88
CA ARG A 107 8.56 4.11 -7.17
C ARG A 107 7.79 5.41 -7.04
N ASP A 108 7.01 5.59 -5.96
CA ASP A 108 6.27 6.83 -5.70
C ASP A 108 7.20 8.06 -5.57
N ARG A 109 8.52 7.85 -5.45
CA ARG A 109 9.55 8.92 -5.42
C ARG A 109 10.41 9.00 -6.67
N ASP A 110 10.21 8.14 -7.65
CA ASP A 110 10.95 8.23 -8.90
C ASP A 110 10.35 9.37 -9.75
N PRO A 111 11.16 10.37 -10.15
CA PRO A 111 10.69 11.42 -11.07
C PRO A 111 10.42 10.89 -12.49
N GLU A 112 11.02 9.75 -12.86
CA GLU A 112 10.87 9.14 -14.17
C GLU A 112 9.62 8.25 -14.22
N PRO A 113 8.87 8.32 -15.32
CA PRO A 113 7.72 7.44 -15.53
C PRO A 113 8.14 5.97 -15.57
N PRO A 114 7.19 5.03 -15.37
CA PRO A 114 7.44 3.62 -15.66
C PRO A 114 7.96 3.46 -17.10
N ALA A 115 8.94 2.56 -17.28
CA ALA A 115 9.59 2.38 -18.58
C ALA A 115 8.62 1.83 -19.65
N ASP A 116 7.72 0.94 -19.24
CA ASP A 116 6.77 0.23 -20.09
C ASP A 116 5.54 -0.22 -19.28
N ASP A 117 4.59 -0.85 -19.97
CA ASP A 117 3.38 -1.40 -19.35
C ASP A 117 3.70 -2.49 -18.31
N ALA A 118 4.78 -3.25 -18.50
CA ALA A 118 5.19 -4.28 -17.53
C ALA A 118 5.65 -3.65 -16.20
N ALA A 119 6.33 -2.51 -16.25
CA ALA A 119 6.69 -1.75 -15.05
C ALA A 119 5.46 -1.15 -14.36
N LEU A 120 4.46 -0.70 -15.12
CA LEU A 120 3.17 -0.26 -14.58
C LEU A 120 2.41 -1.42 -13.91
N ASP A 121 2.35 -2.58 -14.56
CA ASP A 121 1.70 -3.78 -14.01
C ASP A 121 2.38 -4.23 -12.72
N ALA A 122 3.72 -4.23 -12.67
CA ALA A 122 4.45 -4.55 -11.44
C ALA A 122 4.12 -3.57 -10.30
N TYR A 123 3.95 -2.28 -10.62
CA TYR A 123 3.52 -1.27 -9.66
C TYR A 123 2.09 -1.52 -9.16
N LEU A 124 1.14 -1.79 -10.06
CA LEU A 124 -0.25 -2.11 -9.71
C LEU A 124 -0.35 -3.40 -8.88
N HIS A 125 0.44 -4.41 -9.25
CA HIS A 125 0.54 -5.66 -8.50
C HIS A 125 0.99 -5.39 -7.06
N GLY A 126 2.12 -4.69 -6.87
CA GLY A 126 2.63 -4.38 -5.54
C GLY A 126 1.72 -3.46 -4.72
N THR A 127 1.07 -2.48 -5.34
CA THR A 127 0.30 -1.45 -4.61
C THR A 127 -1.19 -1.77 -4.42
N ALA A 128 -1.75 -2.71 -5.17
CA ALA A 128 -3.18 -3.04 -5.12
C ALA A 128 -3.48 -4.54 -4.96
N VAL A 129 -2.83 -5.42 -5.76
CA VAL A 129 -3.04 -6.88 -5.67
C VAL A 129 -2.52 -7.43 -4.35
N VAL A 130 -1.25 -7.13 -4.05
CA VAL A 130 -0.56 -7.63 -2.84
C VAL A 130 -1.31 -7.26 -1.55
N PRO A 131 -1.73 -5.99 -1.32
CA PRO A 131 -2.57 -5.65 -0.17
C PRO A 131 -3.86 -6.47 -0.03
N MET A 132 -4.53 -6.76 -1.15
CA MET A 132 -5.77 -7.54 -1.13
C MET A 132 -5.48 -9.02 -0.85
N ARG A 133 -4.40 -9.56 -1.41
CA ARG A 133 -3.93 -10.92 -1.12
C ARG A 133 -3.60 -11.08 0.37
N LEU A 134 -2.85 -10.14 0.95
CA LEU A 134 -2.55 -10.12 2.38
C LEU A 134 -3.82 -10.10 3.23
N ALA A 135 -4.82 -9.30 2.85
CA ALA A 135 -6.11 -9.24 3.57
C ALA A 135 -6.88 -10.56 3.48
N ALA A 136 -6.96 -11.17 2.29
CA ALA A 136 -7.60 -12.47 2.12
C ALA A 136 -6.90 -13.56 2.96
N ARG A 137 -5.57 -13.61 2.93
CA ARG A 137 -4.78 -14.55 3.73
C ARG A 137 -4.96 -14.32 5.23
N ALA A 138 -5.00 -13.08 5.69
CA ALA A 138 -5.27 -12.76 7.09
C ALA A 138 -6.65 -13.28 7.55
N LEU A 139 -7.62 -13.36 6.64
CA LEU A 139 -8.94 -13.94 6.89
C LEU A 139 -8.99 -15.47 6.73
N GLY A 140 -7.90 -16.10 6.30
CA GLY A 140 -7.81 -17.55 6.05
C GLY A 140 -8.35 -17.97 4.69
N ALA A 141 -8.52 -17.03 3.76
CA ALA A 141 -8.99 -17.32 2.40
C ALA A 141 -7.81 -17.51 1.43
N ALA A 142 -7.88 -18.55 0.60
CA ALA A 142 -7.02 -18.71 -0.56
C ALA A 142 -7.68 -18.03 -1.77
N ALA A 143 -7.39 -16.76 -1.98
CA ALA A 143 -8.07 -15.92 -2.97
C ALA A 143 -7.11 -15.28 -3.97
N ASP A 144 -5.98 -15.94 -4.29
CA ASP A 144 -4.92 -15.35 -5.10
C ASP A 144 -5.42 -14.89 -6.49
N ALA A 145 -6.23 -15.69 -7.19
CA ALA A 145 -6.80 -15.30 -8.48
C ALA A 145 -7.80 -14.13 -8.39
N ALA A 146 -8.63 -14.10 -7.34
CA ALA A 146 -9.57 -13.01 -7.11
C ALA A 146 -8.82 -11.71 -6.72
N ALA A 147 -7.77 -11.83 -5.91
CA ALA A 147 -6.89 -10.73 -5.56
C ALA A 147 -6.18 -10.17 -6.79
N GLU A 148 -5.75 -11.02 -7.72
CA GLU A 148 -5.09 -10.62 -8.96
C GLU A 148 -6.03 -9.79 -9.84
N GLY A 149 -7.22 -10.32 -10.16
CA GLY A 149 -8.16 -9.67 -11.06
C GLY A 149 -8.78 -8.39 -10.46
N LEU A 150 -9.34 -8.49 -9.25
CA LEU A 150 -9.95 -7.34 -8.60
C LEU A 150 -8.90 -6.29 -8.20
N GLY A 151 -7.70 -6.73 -7.84
CA GLY A 151 -6.62 -5.85 -7.37
C GLY A 151 -6.09 -4.99 -8.50
N HIS A 152 -5.87 -5.59 -9.67
CA HIS A 152 -5.51 -4.82 -10.87
C HIS A 152 -6.62 -3.84 -11.25
N ALA A 153 -7.87 -4.29 -11.34
CA ALA A 153 -8.99 -3.42 -11.76
C ALA A 153 -9.17 -2.23 -10.80
N MET A 154 -9.18 -2.47 -9.49
CA MET A 154 -9.27 -1.40 -8.49
C MET A 154 -8.02 -0.53 -8.46
N GLY A 155 -6.83 -1.13 -8.61
CA GLY A 155 -5.56 -0.42 -8.66
C GLY A 155 -5.49 0.57 -9.82
N ALA A 156 -5.84 0.12 -11.02
CA ALA A 156 -5.90 0.97 -12.21
C ALA A 156 -6.92 2.10 -12.04
N ALA A 157 -8.13 1.80 -11.56
CA ALA A 157 -9.15 2.82 -11.30
C ALA A 157 -8.69 3.86 -10.26
N ASN A 158 -8.02 3.42 -9.19
CA ASN A 158 -7.46 4.30 -8.17
C ASN A 158 -6.32 5.16 -8.72
N LEU A 159 -5.47 4.59 -9.56
CA LEU A 159 -4.39 5.31 -10.21
C LEU A 159 -4.94 6.43 -11.10
N MET A 160 -5.94 6.13 -11.94
CA MET A 160 -6.60 7.12 -12.81
C MET A 160 -7.20 8.28 -11.99
N ARG A 161 -7.84 7.98 -10.85
CA ARG A 161 -8.34 9.01 -9.92
C ARG A 161 -7.22 9.84 -9.28
N ALA A 162 -6.05 9.24 -9.05
CA ALA A 162 -4.91 9.88 -8.40
C ALA A 162 -4.03 10.69 -9.37
N LEU A 163 -4.14 10.46 -10.70
CA LEU A 163 -3.30 11.12 -11.72
C LEU A 163 -3.13 12.63 -11.51
N PRO A 164 -4.20 13.43 -11.27
CA PRO A 164 -4.01 14.87 -11.16
C PRO A 164 -3.19 15.27 -9.94
N GLU A 165 -3.38 14.58 -8.82
CA GLU A 165 -2.63 14.85 -7.60
C GLU A 165 -1.18 14.37 -7.70
N LEU A 166 -0.95 13.21 -8.31
CA LEU A 166 0.40 12.71 -8.56
C LEU A 166 1.18 13.66 -9.48
N ALA A 167 0.55 14.16 -10.54
CA ALA A 167 1.14 15.15 -11.45
C ALA A 167 1.49 16.46 -10.74
N ARG A 168 0.61 16.97 -9.85
CA ARG A 168 0.91 18.16 -9.00
C ARG A 168 2.10 17.94 -8.07
N ARG A 169 2.32 16.69 -7.63
CA ARG A 169 3.48 16.29 -6.83
C ARG A 169 4.72 15.99 -7.67
N GLY A 170 4.65 16.18 -8.99
CA GLY A 170 5.76 15.95 -9.91
C GLY A 170 5.99 14.49 -10.28
N VAL A 171 5.02 13.60 -10.01
CA VAL A 171 5.08 12.17 -10.36
C VAL A 171 4.26 11.90 -11.60
N LEU A 172 4.87 11.17 -12.54
CA LEU A 172 4.28 10.72 -13.79
C LEU A 172 4.13 9.20 -13.73
N PRO A 173 2.95 8.67 -13.40
CA PRO A 173 2.84 7.24 -13.07
C PRO A 173 2.46 6.36 -14.26
N LEU A 174 2.38 6.91 -15.49
CA LEU A 174 2.01 6.18 -16.69
C LEU A 174 3.19 6.08 -17.66
N PRO A 175 3.39 4.92 -18.31
CA PRO A 175 4.37 4.77 -19.39
C PRO A 175 4.14 5.80 -20.50
N GLY A 176 5.23 6.24 -21.13
CA GLY A 176 5.17 7.17 -22.28
C GLY A 176 4.77 8.61 -21.96
N THR A 177 4.48 8.95 -20.69
CA THR A 177 4.24 10.34 -20.29
C THR A 177 5.54 11.11 -20.17
N ALA A 178 5.56 12.36 -20.62
CA ALA A 178 6.71 13.25 -20.55
C ALA A 178 6.49 14.35 -19.48
N PRO A 179 7.56 15.00 -19.00
CA PRO A 179 7.44 16.17 -18.11
C PRO A 179 6.51 17.27 -18.62
N ALA A 180 6.38 17.42 -19.95
CA ALA A 180 5.45 18.37 -20.59
C ALA A 180 3.96 18.05 -20.32
N ASP A 181 3.62 16.78 -20.08
CA ASP A 181 2.23 16.33 -19.89
C ASP A 181 1.70 16.61 -18.48
N ARG A 182 2.60 16.95 -17.53
CA ARG A 182 2.26 17.16 -16.11
C ARG A 182 1.16 18.19 -15.92
N ALA A 183 1.19 19.30 -16.65
CA ALA A 183 0.18 20.35 -16.52
C ALA A 183 -1.21 19.85 -16.97
N ALA A 184 -1.28 19.15 -18.11
CA ALA A 184 -2.52 18.56 -18.60
C ALA A 184 -3.09 17.52 -17.63
N LEU A 185 -2.24 16.61 -17.13
CA LEU A 185 -2.62 15.59 -16.16
C LEU A 185 -3.08 16.22 -14.83
N ALA A 186 -2.40 17.26 -14.35
CA ALA A 186 -2.77 18.00 -13.14
C ALA A 186 -4.15 18.70 -13.26
N GLU A 187 -4.58 19.01 -14.48
CA GLU A 187 -5.92 19.53 -14.81
C GLU A 187 -6.95 18.41 -15.08
N GLY A 188 -6.56 17.15 -15.00
CA GLY A 188 -7.42 15.99 -15.27
C GLY A 188 -7.66 15.73 -16.76
N ARG A 189 -6.86 16.34 -17.66
CA ARG A 189 -6.87 16.02 -19.08
C ARG A 189 -5.94 14.84 -19.32
N THR A 190 -6.46 13.76 -19.89
CA THR A 190 -5.63 12.68 -20.43
C THR A 190 -4.97 13.19 -21.71
N THR A 191 -3.68 12.90 -21.88
CA THR A 191 -2.98 13.15 -23.15
C THR A 191 -3.72 12.48 -24.31
N PRO A 192 -3.80 13.13 -25.49
CA PRO A 192 -4.45 12.58 -26.67
C PRO A 192 -3.77 11.30 -27.19
#